data_AF-A0AA85FHT7-F1
#
_entry.id   AF-A0AA85FHT7-F1
#
_cell.length_a   1.000
_cell.length_b   1.000
_cell.length_c   1.000
_cell.angle_alpha   90.00
_cell.angle_beta   90.00
_cell.angle_gamma   90.00
#
_symmetry.space_group_name_H-M   'P 1'
#
loop_
_entity.id
_entity.type
_entity.pdbx_description
1 polymer ?
#
loop_
_entity_poly.entity_id
_entity_poly.type
_entity_poly.pdbx_seq_one_letter_code
_entity_poly.pdbx_strand_id
1 'polypeptide(L)'
;MKKKVRDGFSTDETRLSTLLDRFHARLGSKPNNDIRHKVNQLALRLSEIDCRSCSIHSIKNRVLASKEYQDNLETLITSLESSYNSLRTIIMEVEEMERNLVRFSNDWRLSQESVLSDMRSMQHIKEKYSNLSKSLRESDRQLSELLSSVEKAPDQRLLMLWKKEIEEMKERKTLLSSRVDQYMGIDIDTTKAEKQLSDALSQMASVDSQLQKIMGFNAWN
;
A
#
# COMPACT_ATOMS: atom_id res chain seq x y z
N MET A 1 -81.45 -52.46 -62.09
CA MET A 1 -82.70 -52.04 -61.42
C MET A 1 -82.35 -51.57 -59.99
N LYS A 2 -82.49 -50.27 -59.72
CA LYS A 2 -82.14 -49.64 -58.45
C LYS A 2 -83.19 -50.00 -57.37
N LYS A 3 -82.77 -50.63 -56.27
CA LYS A 3 -83.60 -50.70 -55.05
C LYS A 3 -83.62 -49.31 -54.41
N LYS A 4 -84.81 -48.71 -54.37
CA LYS A 4 -85.11 -47.49 -53.60
C LYS A 4 -84.77 -47.74 -52.12
N VAL A 5 -83.71 -47.09 -51.63
CA VAL A 5 -83.51 -46.89 -50.19
C VAL A 5 -84.61 -45.91 -49.78
N ARG A 6 -85.53 -46.41 -48.98
CA ARG A 6 -86.68 -45.66 -48.49
C ARG A 6 -86.13 -44.62 -47.51
N ASP A 7 -86.33 -43.35 -47.86
CA ASP A 7 -86.22 -42.21 -46.96
C ASP A 7 -87.01 -42.48 -45.68
N GLY A 8 -86.39 -42.20 -44.54
CA GLY A 8 -87.03 -42.39 -43.25
C GLY A 8 -86.09 -42.34 -42.04
N PHE A 9 -85.16 -41.38 -41.97
CA PHE A 9 -84.59 -40.95 -40.69
C PHE A 9 -84.51 -39.43 -40.65
N SER A 10 -85.67 -38.85 -40.34
CA SER A 10 -85.82 -37.46 -39.91
C SER A 10 -85.21 -37.30 -38.51
N THR A 11 -84.45 -36.21 -38.33
CA THR A 11 -83.86 -35.65 -37.09
C THR A 11 -82.66 -36.39 -36.47
N ASP A 12 -81.51 -35.71 -36.39
CA ASP A 12 -80.30 -36.16 -35.67
C ASP A 12 -80.55 -36.52 -34.20
N GLU A 13 -81.63 -36.02 -33.60
CA GLU A 13 -82.15 -36.45 -32.30
C GLU A 13 -82.41 -37.96 -32.22
N THR A 14 -82.91 -38.59 -33.30
CA THR A 14 -83.17 -40.04 -33.30
C THR A 14 -81.89 -40.86 -33.27
N ARG A 15 -80.80 -40.39 -33.88
CA ARG A 15 -79.52 -41.11 -33.91
C ARG A 15 -78.83 -41.11 -32.56
N LEU A 16 -78.79 -39.96 -31.89
CA LEU A 16 -78.16 -39.81 -30.58
C LEU A 16 -78.95 -40.55 -29.49
N SER A 17 -80.29 -40.43 -29.53
CA SER A 17 -81.18 -41.18 -28.64
C SER A 17 -80.99 -42.69 -28.79
N THR A 18 -80.88 -43.19 -30.03
CA THR A 18 -80.62 -44.61 -30.30
C THR A 18 -79.23 -45.06 -29.80
N LEU A 19 -78.22 -44.20 -29.86
CA LEU A 19 -76.87 -44.50 -29.38
C LEU A 19 -76.81 -44.56 -27.85
N LEU A 20 -77.48 -43.64 -27.16
CA LEU A 20 -77.62 -43.63 -25.70
C LEU A 20 -78.39 -44.85 -25.21
N ASP A 21 -79.51 -45.19 -25.84
CA ASP A 21 -80.30 -46.37 -25.46
C ASP A 21 -79.48 -47.66 -25.63
N ARG A 22 -78.64 -47.77 -26.68
CA ARG A 22 -77.71 -48.91 -26.84
C ARG A 22 -76.58 -48.94 -25.82
N PHE A 23 -76.03 -47.79 -25.44
CA PHE A 23 -74.96 -47.68 -24.44
C PHE A 23 -75.47 -48.12 -23.06
N HIS A 24 -76.65 -47.64 -22.68
CA HIS A 24 -77.29 -47.97 -21.41
C HIS A 24 -77.80 -49.42 -21.34
N ALA A 25 -78.32 -49.96 -22.45
CA ALA A 25 -78.65 -51.39 -22.55
C ALA A 25 -77.42 -52.29 -22.33
N ARG A 26 -76.23 -51.88 -22.79
CA ARG A 26 -74.97 -52.62 -22.53
C ARG A 26 -74.47 -52.51 -21.10
N LEU A 27 -74.83 -51.43 -20.39
CA LEU A 27 -74.47 -51.21 -18.98
C LEU A 27 -75.52 -51.77 -18.01
N GLY A 28 -76.60 -52.39 -18.50
CA GLY A 28 -77.69 -52.94 -17.67
C GLY A 28 -78.47 -51.89 -16.87
N SER A 29 -78.36 -50.61 -17.23
CA SER A 29 -79.01 -49.49 -16.52
C SER A 29 -79.94 -48.74 -17.46
N LYS A 30 -81.08 -48.26 -16.95
CA LYS A 30 -82.01 -47.44 -17.75
C LYS A 30 -81.52 -45.98 -17.72
N PRO A 31 -81.48 -45.25 -18.86
CA PRO A 31 -81.02 -43.87 -18.86
C PRO A 31 -81.94 -43.01 -17.98
N ASN A 32 -81.37 -42.25 -17.05
CA ASN A 32 -82.12 -41.25 -16.29
C ASN A 32 -82.64 -40.18 -17.26
N ASN A 33 -83.93 -39.84 -17.19
CA ASN A 33 -84.56 -38.86 -18.08
C ASN A 33 -83.88 -37.48 -18.01
N ASP A 34 -83.33 -37.10 -16.84
CA ASP A 34 -82.57 -35.86 -16.68
C ASP A 34 -81.25 -35.88 -17.48
N ILE A 35 -80.53 -37.01 -17.46
CA ILE A 35 -79.30 -37.20 -18.24
C ILE A 35 -79.62 -37.19 -19.74
N ARG A 36 -80.69 -37.86 -20.15
CA ARG A 36 -81.14 -37.87 -21.55
C ARG A 36 -81.47 -36.45 -22.04
N HIS A 37 -82.15 -35.66 -21.22
CA HIS A 37 -82.46 -34.27 -21.54
C HIS A 37 -81.19 -33.41 -21.67
N LYS A 38 -80.24 -33.54 -20.73
CA LYS A 38 -78.97 -32.80 -20.75
C LYS A 38 -78.12 -33.16 -21.96
N VAL A 39 -78.06 -34.43 -22.34
CA VAL A 39 -77.31 -34.87 -23.52
C VAL A 39 -77.97 -34.36 -24.81
N ASN A 40 -79.30 -34.39 -24.91
CA ASN A 40 -80.01 -33.80 -26.05
C ASN A 40 -79.81 -32.28 -26.14
N GLN A 41 -79.81 -31.56 -25.01
CA GLN A 41 -79.48 -30.12 -25.00
C GLN A 41 -78.02 -29.87 -25.43
N LEU A 42 -77.08 -30.71 -24.99
CA LEU A 42 -75.68 -30.60 -25.41
C LEU A 42 -75.54 -30.84 -26.91
N ALA A 43 -76.24 -31.85 -27.45
CA ALA A 43 -76.23 -32.15 -28.88
C ALA A 43 -76.91 -31.07 -29.73
N LEU A 44 -78.01 -30.49 -29.25
CA LEU A 44 -78.64 -29.32 -29.86
C LEU A 44 -77.65 -28.14 -29.90
N ARG A 45 -76.99 -27.83 -28.78
CA ARG A 45 -75.96 -26.78 -28.73
C ARG A 45 -74.77 -27.07 -29.63
N LEU A 46 -74.34 -28.33 -29.74
CA LEU A 46 -73.28 -28.76 -30.65
C LEU A 46 -73.71 -28.74 -32.12
N SER A 47 -75.00 -28.93 -32.41
CA SER A 47 -75.56 -28.80 -33.76
C SER A 47 -75.79 -27.35 -34.17
N GLU A 48 -76.06 -26.45 -33.21
CA GLU A 48 -76.09 -25.00 -33.39
C GLU A 48 -74.68 -24.41 -33.57
N ILE A 49 -73.64 -25.10 -33.06
CA ILE A 49 -72.26 -24.97 -33.55
C ILE A 49 -72.18 -25.65 -34.93
N ASP A 50 -73.03 -25.18 -35.83
CA ASP A 50 -72.94 -25.46 -37.23
C ASP A 50 -71.59 -24.91 -37.67
N CYS A 51 -70.62 -25.81 -37.88
CA CYS A 51 -69.39 -25.53 -38.59
C CYS A 51 -69.68 -25.28 -40.08
N ARG A 52 -70.66 -24.42 -40.37
CA ARG A 52 -70.88 -23.78 -41.68
C ARG A 52 -69.65 -22.94 -41.97
N SER A 53 -68.70 -23.59 -42.63
CA SER A 53 -67.43 -23.10 -43.17
C SER A 53 -66.26 -22.86 -42.19
N CYS A 54 -66.02 -23.75 -41.23
CA CYS A 54 -64.64 -23.97 -40.79
C CYS A 54 -64.08 -25.17 -41.55
N SER A 55 -63.65 -24.95 -42.80
CA SER A 55 -62.87 -25.96 -43.51
C SER A 55 -61.68 -26.39 -42.62
N ILE A 56 -61.26 -27.65 -42.71
CA ILE A 56 -60.06 -28.14 -41.98
C ILE A 56 -58.87 -27.18 -42.19
N HIS A 57 -58.80 -26.56 -43.37
CA HIS A 57 -57.84 -25.51 -43.69
C HIS A 57 -57.96 -24.25 -42.82
N SER A 58 -59.17 -23.74 -42.57
CA SER A 58 -59.41 -22.60 -41.67
C SER A 58 -59.00 -22.90 -40.23
N ILE A 59 -59.31 -24.10 -39.72
CA ILE A 59 -58.90 -24.54 -38.37
C ILE A 59 -57.37 -24.67 -38.31
N LYS A 60 -56.75 -25.31 -39.32
CA LYS A 60 -55.29 -25.43 -39.41
C LYS A 60 -54.61 -24.06 -39.42
N ASN A 61 -55.11 -23.09 -40.18
CA ASN A 61 -54.54 -21.75 -40.24
C ASN A 61 -54.67 -21.00 -38.91
N ARG A 62 -55.79 -21.16 -38.19
CA ARG A 62 -55.95 -20.57 -36.85
C ARG A 62 -55.03 -21.21 -35.82
N VAL A 63 -54.82 -22.53 -35.88
CA VAL A 63 -53.87 -23.24 -35.00
C VAL A 63 -52.43 -22.79 -35.29
N LEU A 64 -52.05 -22.66 -36.57
CA LEU A 64 -50.73 -22.15 -36.96
C LEU A 64 -50.50 -20.71 -36.50
N ALA A 65 -51.47 -19.81 -36.70
CA ALA A 65 -51.39 -18.44 -36.20
C ALA A 65 -51.30 -18.39 -34.67
N SER A 66 -52.06 -19.23 -33.96
CA SER A 66 -51.97 -19.32 -32.50
C SER A 66 -50.60 -19.84 -32.04
N LYS A 67 -49.98 -20.75 -32.78
CA LYS A 67 -48.63 -21.23 -32.49
C LYS A 67 -47.59 -20.13 -32.73
N GLU A 68 -47.71 -19.39 -33.82
CA GLU A 68 -46.86 -18.23 -34.10
C GLU A 68 -46.98 -17.14 -33.03
N TYR A 69 -48.21 -16.86 -32.55
CA TYR A 69 -48.41 -15.96 -31.41
C TYR A 69 -47.76 -16.48 -30.13
N GLN A 70 -47.84 -17.78 -29.87
CA GLN A 70 -47.18 -18.40 -28.72
C GLN A 70 -45.65 -18.26 -28.80
N ASP A 71 -45.06 -18.53 -29.96
CA ASP A 71 -43.62 -18.43 -30.18
C ASP A 71 -43.12 -16.98 -30.05
N ASN A 72 -43.92 -16.02 -30.53
CA ASN A 72 -43.65 -14.59 -30.34
C ASN A 72 -43.71 -14.16 -28.86
N LEU A 73 -44.71 -14.67 -28.11
CA LEU A 73 -44.82 -14.40 -26.67
C LEU A 73 -43.65 -14.99 -25.89
N GLU A 74 -43.21 -16.20 -26.23
CA GLU A 74 -42.06 -16.86 -25.61
C GLU A 74 -40.76 -16.07 -25.85
N THR A 75 -40.60 -15.52 -27.06
CA THR A 75 -39.47 -14.63 -27.41
C THR A 75 -39.52 -13.33 -26.59
N LEU A 76 -40.70 -12.73 -26.44
CA LEU A 76 -40.87 -11.51 -25.62
C LEU A 76 -40.60 -11.76 -24.13
N ILE A 77 -41.03 -12.90 -23.59
CA ILE A 77 -40.73 -13.30 -22.21
C ILE A 77 -39.22 -13.43 -22.02
N THR A 78 -38.53 -14.12 -22.92
CA THR A 78 -37.07 -14.29 -22.85
C THR A 78 -36.35 -12.94 -22.90
N SER A 79 -36.80 -12.03 -23.78
CA SER A 79 -36.28 -10.67 -23.85
C SER A 79 -36.49 -9.91 -22.53
N LEU A 80 -37.67 -10.04 -21.93
CA LEU A 80 -38.02 -9.37 -20.69
C LEU A 80 -37.21 -9.91 -19.51
N GLU A 81 -37.00 -11.23 -19.43
CA GLU A 81 -36.13 -11.87 -18.43
C GLU A 81 -34.69 -11.38 -18.56
N SER A 82 -34.18 -11.25 -19.79
CA SER A 82 -32.86 -10.68 -20.04
C SER A 82 -32.78 -9.23 -19.56
N SER A 83 -33.76 -8.38 -19.90
CA SER A 83 -33.80 -6.99 -19.45
C SER A 83 -33.91 -6.87 -17.93
N TYR A 84 -34.69 -7.73 -17.28
CA TYR A 84 -34.81 -7.78 -15.83
C TYR A 84 -33.48 -8.14 -15.16
N ASN A 85 -32.77 -9.14 -15.68
CA ASN A 85 -31.45 -9.52 -15.18
C ASN A 85 -30.43 -8.39 -15.34
N SER A 86 -30.42 -7.70 -16.48
CA SER A 86 -29.58 -6.51 -16.66
C SER A 86 -29.90 -5.40 -15.66
N LEU A 87 -31.19 -5.12 -15.44
CA LEU A 87 -31.62 -4.12 -14.45
C LEU A 87 -31.20 -4.50 -13.03
N ARG A 88 -31.32 -5.80 -12.67
CA ARG A 88 -30.88 -6.30 -11.37
C ARG A 88 -29.39 -6.08 -11.15
N THR A 89 -28.55 -6.31 -12.15
CA THR A 89 -27.12 -6.02 -12.08
C THR A 89 -26.86 -4.54 -11.83
N ILE A 90 -27.53 -3.65 -12.57
CA ILE A 90 -27.40 -2.20 -12.39
C ILE A 90 -27.78 -1.79 -10.96
N ILE A 91 -28.88 -2.33 -10.41
CA ILE A 91 -29.29 -2.04 -9.03
C ILE A 91 -28.20 -2.44 -8.04
N MET A 92 -27.60 -3.62 -8.20
CA MET A 92 -26.51 -4.07 -7.32
C MET A 92 -25.28 -3.16 -7.39
N GLU A 93 -24.90 -2.70 -8.59
CA GLU A 93 -23.80 -1.75 -8.78
C GLU A 93 -24.10 -0.39 -8.11
N VAL A 94 -25.34 0.10 -8.23
CA VAL A 94 -25.78 1.34 -7.59
C VAL A 94 -25.72 1.22 -6.06
N GLU A 95 -26.20 0.12 -5.49
CA GLU A 95 -26.12 -0.15 -4.05
C GLU A 95 -24.68 -0.27 -3.54
N GLU A 96 -23.76 -0.79 -4.35
CA GLU A 96 -22.34 -0.83 -4.02
C GLU A 96 -21.71 0.57 -4.05
N MET A 97 -22.02 1.37 -5.08
CA MET A 97 -21.57 2.76 -5.16
C MET A 97 -22.08 3.60 -3.99
N GLU A 98 -23.35 3.46 -3.60
CA GLU A 98 -23.92 4.14 -2.45
C GLU A 98 -23.19 3.78 -1.16
N ARG A 99 -22.95 2.48 -0.92
CA ARG A 99 -22.17 2.01 0.24
C ARG A 99 -20.76 2.60 0.26
N ASN A 100 -20.10 2.65 -0.89
CA ASN A 100 -18.76 3.23 -1.00
C ASN A 100 -18.76 4.74 -0.74
N LEU A 101 -19.77 5.47 -1.23
CA LEU A 101 -19.93 6.90 -0.97
C LEU A 101 -20.19 7.20 0.52
N VAL A 102 -21.05 6.43 1.18
CA VAL A 102 -21.30 6.56 2.61
C VAL A 102 -20.02 6.30 3.41
N ARG A 103 -19.26 5.26 3.06
CA ARG A 103 -17.96 4.97 3.70
C ARG A 103 -16.97 6.12 3.51
N PHE A 104 -16.90 6.69 2.31
CA PHE A 104 -16.02 7.82 2.01
C PHE A 104 -16.44 9.09 2.76
N SER A 105 -17.74 9.38 2.83
CA SER A 105 -18.29 10.53 3.55
C SER A 105 -18.05 10.45 5.06
N ASN A 106 -18.03 9.25 5.62
CA ASN A 106 -17.79 9.02 7.04
C ASN A 106 -16.30 8.88 7.39
N ASP A 107 -15.40 8.97 6.42
CA ASP A 107 -13.96 8.97 6.69
C ASP A 107 -13.58 10.31 7.34
N TRP A 108 -13.39 10.27 8.65
CA TRP A 108 -13.01 11.42 9.47
C TRP A 108 -11.71 12.10 8.98
N ARG A 109 -10.84 11.38 8.27
CA ARG A 109 -9.59 11.93 7.71
C ARG A 109 -9.85 12.91 6.57
N LEU A 110 -11.00 12.77 5.91
CA LEU A 110 -11.46 13.66 4.86
C LEU A 110 -12.37 14.77 5.40
N SER A 111 -12.64 14.79 6.70
CA SER A 111 -13.34 15.92 7.32
C SER A 111 -12.58 17.21 7.03
N GLN A 112 -13.34 18.27 6.75
CA GLN A 112 -12.78 19.59 6.47
C GLN A 112 -11.84 20.05 7.59
N GLU A 113 -12.18 19.73 8.84
CA GLU A 113 -11.38 20.07 10.02
C GLU A 113 -10.03 19.34 10.03
N SER A 114 -10.00 18.03 9.73
CA SER A 114 -8.77 17.25 9.64
C SER A 114 -7.86 17.78 8.52
N VAL A 115 -8.42 18.00 7.33
CA VAL A 115 -7.67 18.51 6.17
C VAL A 115 -7.12 19.91 6.45
N LEU A 116 -7.91 20.81 7.04
CA LEU A 116 -7.45 22.15 7.40
C LEU A 116 -6.36 22.12 8.48
N SER A 117 -6.46 21.21 9.46
CA SER A 117 -5.45 21.01 10.48
C SER A 117 -4.11 20.55 9.87
N ASP A 118 -4.16 19.58 8.96
CA ASP A 118 -2.97 19.10 8.24
C ASP A 118 -2.34 20.19 7.37
N MET A 119 -3.16 20.97 6.65
CA MET A 119 -2.67 22.10 5.84
C MET A 119 -1.98 23.17 6.70
N ARG A 120 -2.55 23.53 7.84
CA ARG A 120 -1.91 24.49 8.78
C ARG A 120 -0.59 23.95 9.30
N SER A 121 -0.55 22.67 9.66
CA SER A 121 0.67 22.00 10.12
C SER A 121 1.76 22.02 9.05
N MET A 122 1.41 21.70 7.79
CA MET A 122 2.34 21.81 6.66
C MET A 122 2.82 23.23 6.42
N GLN A 123 1.94 24.24 6.55
CA GLN A 123 2.32 25.63 6.40
C GLN A 123 3.35 26.05 7.46
N HIS A 124 3.16 25.66 8.72
CA HIS A 124 4.14 25.91 9.78
C HIS A 124 5.47 25.21 9.52
N ILE A 125 5.46 23.97 9.01
CA ILE A 125 6.69 23.25 8.63
C ILE A 125 7.42 24.00 7.51
N LYS A 126 6.69 24.48 6.50
CA LYS A 126 7.25 25.27 5.39
C LYS A 126 7.88 26.57 5.87
N GLU A 127 7.23 27.28 6.79
CA GLU A 127 7.77 28.51 7.39
C GLU A 127 9.05 28.23 8.20
N LYS A 128 9.04 27.20 9.05
CA LYS A 128 10.24 26.78 9.81
C LYS A 128 11.40 26.43 8.89
N TYR A 129 11.13 25.68 7.82
CA TYR A 129 12.15 25.32 6.83
C TYR A 129 12.73 26.57 6.14
N SER A 130 11.88 27.53 5.74
CA SER A 130 12.35 28.78 5.13
C SER A 130 13.24 29.58 6.08
N ASN A 131 12.87 29.67 7.36
CA ASN A 131 13.66 30.36 8.37
C ASN A 131 15.00 29.66 8.62
N LEU A 132 14.99 28.33 8.70
CA LEU A 132 16.22 27.54 8.85
C LEU A 132 17.17 27.74 7.66
N SER A 133 16.64 27.73 6.43
CA SER A 133 17.43 27.98 5.22
C SER A 133 18.07 29.38 5.21
N LYS A 134 17.33 30.41 5.65
CA LYS A 134 17.88 31.76 5.81
C LYS A 134 18.98 31.79 6.89
N SER A 135 18.75 31.16 8.04
CA SER A 135 19.73 31.09 9.12
C SER A 135 21.01 30.40 8.69
N LEU A 136 20.90 29.30 7.95
CA LEU A 136 22.06 28.56 7.44
C LEU A 136 22.91 29.43 6.49
N ARG A 137 22.27 30.13 5.55
CA ARG A 137 22.98 31.05 4.65
C ARG A 137 23.70 32.17 5.39
N GLU A 138 23.09 32.71 6.44
CA GLU A 138 23.73 33.74 7.25
C GLU A 138 24.91 33.18 8.05
N SER A 139 24.79 31.97 8.61
CA SER A 139 25.91 31.30 9.26
C SER A 139 27.05 31.00 8.29
N ASP A 140 26.77 30.56 7.06
CA ASP A 140 27.79 30.35 6.03
C ASP A 140 28.49 31.66 5.64
N ARG A 141 27.74 32.76 5.56
CA ARG A 141 28.28 34.11 5.32
C ARG A 141 29.23 34.52 6.44
N GLN A 142 28.80 34.37 7.70
CA GLN A 142 29.60 34.70 8.88
C GLN A 142 30.87 33.84 8.98
N LEU A 143 30.76 32.54 8.70
CA LEU A 143 31.91 31.64 8.65
C LEU A 143 32.89 32.05 7.54
N SER A 144 32.39 32.43 6.37
CA SER A 144 33.23 32.90 5.26
C SER A 144 33.94 34.21 5.62
N GLU A 145 33.26 35.15 6.27
CA GLU A 145 33.85 36.40 6.78
C GLU A 145 34.93 36.11 7.83
N LEU A 146 34.64 35.24 8.80
CA LEU A 146 35.62 34.80 9.80
C LEU A 146 36.85 34.18 9.16
N LEU A 147 36.67 33.22 8.25
CA LEU A 147 37.76 32.55 7.53
C LEU A 147 38.56 33.52 6.65
N SER A 148 37.92 34.57 6.11
CA SER A 148 38.62 35.63 5.37
C SER A 148 39.40 36.59 6.27
N SER A 149 38.98 36.74 7.54
CA SER A 149 39.62 37.58 8.55
C SER A 149 40.75 36.88 9.30
N VAL A 150 40.77 35.54 9.29
CA VAL A 150 41.94 34.76 9.72
C VAL A 150 43.05 35.06 8.73
N GLU A 151 44.06 35.80 9.19
CA GLU A 151 45.22 36.21 8.39
C GLU A 151 45.74 35.05 7.54
N LYS A 152 45.94 35.32 6.24
CA LYS A 152 46.80 34.51 5.37
C LYS A 152 48.05 34.14 6.17
N ALA A 153 48.45 32.88 6.06
CA ALA A 153 49.63 32.27 6.70
C ALA A 153 50.72 33.29 7.05
N PRO A 154 51.33 33.21 8.26
CA PRO A 154 52.20 34.25 8.78
C PRO A 154 53.23 34.67 7.72
N ASP A 155 53.36 35.98 7.52
CA ASP A 155 54.22 36.58 6.49
C ASP A 155 55.54 35.82 6.44
N GLN A 156 55.92 35.36 5.25
CA GLN A 156 57.12 34.56 5.05
C GLN A 156 58.38 35.27 5.57
N ARG A 157 58.35 36.61 5.67
CA ARG A 157 59.38 37.41 6.34
C ARG A 157 59.45 37.19 7.85
N LEU A 158 58.31 37.11 8.54
CA LEU A 158 58.25 36.78 9.97
C LEU A 158 58.75 35.36 10.24
N LEU A 159 58.40 34.41 9.38
CA LEU A 159 58.92 33.04 9.46
C LEU A 159 60.45 32.99 9.26
N MET A 160 61.00 33.77 8.34
CA MET A 160 62.45 33.88 8.17
C MET A 160 63.14 34.55 9.35
N LEU A 161 62.53 35.58 9.94
CA LEU A 161 63.03 36.26 11.14
C LEU A 161 63.10 35.30 12.33
N TRP A 162 62.01 34.58 12.62
CA TRP A 162 61.99 33.60 13.70
C TRP A 162 62.96 32.45 13.46
N LYS A 163 63.12 31.99 12.22
CA LYS A 163 64.13 30.98 11.88
C LYS A 163 65.55 31.47 12.18
N LYS A 164 65.85 32.72 11.85
CA LYS A 164 67.16 33.33 12.14
C LYS A 164 67.39 33.46 13.65
N GLU A 165 66.39 33.93 14.39
CA GLU A 165 66.46 34.13 15.83
C GLU A 165 66.63 32.80 16.59
N ILE A 166 65.95 31.75 16.16
CA ILE A 166 66.14 30.39 16.69
C ILE A 166 67.58 29.91 16.47
N GLU A 167 68.15 30.16 15.30
CA GLU A 167 69.50 29.69 15.00
C GLU A 167 70.57 30.46 15.79
N GLU A 168 70.42 31.78 15.94
CA GLU A 168 71.26 32.58 16.83
C GLU A 168 71.17 32.14 18.29
N MET A 169 69.98 31.73 18.74
CA MET A 169 69.79 31.17 20.10
C MET A 169 70.48 29.82 20.28
N LYS A 170 70.51 28.97 19.25
CA LYS A 170 71.26 27.71 19.28
C LYS A 170 72.77 27.95 19.34
N GLU A 171 73.29 28.88 18.54
CA GLU A 171 74.70 29.25 18.56
C GLU A 171 75.13 29.82 19.92
N ARG A 172 74.28 30.66 20.53
CA ARG A 172 74.52 31.14 21.89
C ARG A 172 74.51 30.01 22.91
N LYS A 173 73.58 29.05 22.80
CA LYS A 173 73.52 27.88 23.68
C LYS A 173 74.78 27.02 23.56
N THR A 174 75.27 26.74 22.36
CA THR A 174 76.48 25.92 22.15
C THR A 174 77.73 26.61 22.69
N LEU A 175 77.86 27.92 22.48
CA LEU A 175 78.95 28.71 23.06
C LEU A 175 78.92 28.70 24.60
N LEU A 176 77.74 28.90 25.19
CA LEU A 176 77.56 28.85 26.64
C LEU A 176 77.87 27.47 27.21
N SER A 177 77.40 26.40 26.55
CA SER A 177 77.73 25.02 26.95
C SER A 177 79.23 24.79 26.93
N SER A 178 79.89 25.11 25.82
CA SER A 178 81.35 24.95 25.69
C SER A 178 82.12 25.73 26.75
N ARG A 179 81.64 26.91 27.13
CA ARG A 179 82.27 27.76 28.14
C ARG A 179 82.08 27.20 29.55
N VAL A 180 80.89 26.67 29.86
CA VAL A 180 80.64 25.96 31.13
C VAL A 180 81.52 24.72 31.23
N ASP A 181 81.67 23.96 30.15
CA ASP A 181 82.54 22.77 30.09
C ASP A 181 84.02 23.16 30.36
N GLN A 182 84.50 24.26 29.78
CA GLN A 182 85.83 24.80 30.05
C GLN A 182 86.01 25.29 31.49
N TYR A 183 84.99 25.93 32.09
CA TYR A 183 85.07 26.42 33.47
C TYR A 183 85.06 25.29 34.51
N MET A 184 84.44 24.15 34.21
CA MET A 184 84.34 23.02 35.14
C MET A 184 85.53 22.07 35.06
N GLY A 185 86.37 22.12 34.01
CA GLY A 185 87.62 21.34 33.92
C GLY A 185 87.45 19.82 33.88
N ILE A 186 86.22 19.32 33.70
CA ILE A 186 85.87 17.90 33.67
C ILE A 186 85.78 17.45 32.21
N ASP A 187 86.47 16.36 31.87
CA ASP A 187 86.46 15.77 30.52
C ASP A 187 85.05 15.24 30.16
N ILE A 188 84.67 15.33 28.88
CA ILE A 188 83.31 15.03 28.38
C ILE A 188 83.02 13.53 28.45
N ASP A 189 84.06 12.69 28.45
CA ASP A 189 83.93 11.26 28.61
C ASP A 189 83.58 10.90 30.06
N THR A 190 82.31 10.57 30.29
CA THR A 190 81.77 10.16 31.60
C THR A 190 82.64 9.14 32.34
N THR A 191 83.30 8.22 31.62
CA THR A 191 84.16 7.20 32.24
C THR A 191 85.50 7.77 32.71
N LYS A 192 86.04 8.78 32.02
CA LYS A 192 87.22 9.52 32.47
C LYS A 192 86.89 10.51 33.59
N ALA A 193 85.74 11.16 33.52
CA ALA A 193 85.26 12.06 34.55
C ALA A 193 85.07 11.32 35.89
N GLU A 194 84.47 10.13 35.88
CA GLU A 194 84.37 9.26 37.05
C GLU A 194 85.74 8.89 37.61
N LYS A 195 86.70 8.56 36.73
CA LYS A 195 88.07 8.23 37.14
C LYS A 195 88.79 9.42 37.78
N GLN A 196 88.67 10.62 37.19
CA GLN A 196 89.26 11.84 37.74
C GLN A 196 88.66 12.20 39.11
N LEU A 197 87.34 12.04 39.28
CA LEU A 197 86.67 12.22 40.56
C LEU A 197 87.11 11.18 41.60
N SER A 198 87.23 9.91 41.20
CA SER A 198 87.71 8.83 42.07
C SER A 198 89.17 9.06 42.50
N ASP A 199 90.03 9.50 41.59
CA ASP A 199 91.43 9.80 41.88
C ASP A 199 91.56 11.01 42.83
N ALA A 200 90.76 12.07 42.61
CA ALA A 200 90.73 13.24 43.49
C ALA A 200 90.19 12.90 44.89
N LEU A 201 89.12 12.09 44.98
CA LEU A 201 88.59 11.60 46.26
C LEU A 201 89.62 10.72 46.99
N SER A 202 90.36 9.89 46.25
CA SER A 202 91.42 9.05 46.82
C SER A 202 92.59 9.89 47.33
N GLN A 203 92.96 10.97 46.62
CA GLN A 203 93.96 11.93 47.09
C GLN A 203 93.49 12.67 48.32
N MET A 204 92.22 13.11 48.38
CA MET A 204 91.65 13.73 49.57
C MET A 204 91.67 12.78 50.77
N ALA A 205 91.28 11.52 50.59
CA ALA A 205 91.34 10.50 51.66
C ALA A 205 92.78 10.23 52.12
N SER A 206 93.75 10.27 51.20
CA SER A 206 95.18 10.15 51.53
C SER A 206 95.68 11.35 52.35
N VAL A 207 95.32 12.58 51.94
CA VAL A 207 95.65 13.79 52.70
C VAL A 207 94.98 13.77 54.08
N ASP A 208 93.73 13.33 54.17
CA ASP A 208 93.00 13.21 55.44
C ASP A 208 93.62 12.13 56.35
N SER A 209 94.04 11.00 55.79
CA SER A 209 94.81 9.97 56.49
C SER A 209 96.17 10.49 57.00
N GLN A 210 96.89 11.27 56.19
CA GLN A 210 98.13 11.92 56.60
C GLN A 210 97.90 12.95 57.71
N LEU A 211 96.83 13.75 57.61
CA LEU A 211 96.42 14.70 58.64
C LEU A 211 96.08 14.00 59.95
N GLN A 212 95.31 12.90 59.93
CA GLN A 212 95.03 12.09 61.11
C GLN A 212 96.32 11.53 61.74
N LYS A 213 97.29 11.12 60.93
CA LYS A 213 98.59 10.59 61.37
C LYS A 213 99.49 11.67 61.98
N ILE A 214 99.47 12.89 61.44
CA ILE A 214 100.23 14.05 61.94
C ILE A 214 99.59 14.63 63.21
N MET A 215 98.26 14.66 63.28
CA MET A 215 97.52 15.23 64.42
C MET A 215 97.28 14.22 65.56
N GLY A 216 97.68 12.96 65.42
CA GLY A 216 97.69 11.98 66.52
C GLY A 216 96.32 11.43 66.93
N PHE A 217 95.31 11.46 66.06
CA PHE A 217 93.94 11.01 66.38
C PHE A 217 93.79 9.50 66.66
N ASN A 218 94.80 8.68 66.36
CA ASN A 218 94.78 7.24 66.66
C ASN A 218 95.35 6.87 68.03
N ALA A 219 95.62 7.84 68.91
CA ALA A 219 96.08 7.57 70.29
C ALA A 219 94.93 7.32 71.30
N TRP A 220 93.67 7.30 70.85
CA TRP A 220 92.47 7.11 71.70
C TRP A 220 91.52 6.00 71.17
N ASN A 221 92.09 4.86 70.76
CA ASN A 221 91.42 3.56 70.77
C ASN A 221 92.41 2.48 71.23
#